data_AF-A0A2H0SWZ7-F1
#
_entry.id   AF-A0A2H0SWZ7-F1
#
_cell.length_a   1.000
_cell.length_b   1.000
_cell.length_c   1.000
_cell.angle_alpha   90.00
_cell.angle_beta   90.00
_cell.angle_gamma   90.00
#
_symmetry.space_group_name_H-M   'P 1'
#
loop_
_entity.id
_entity.type
_entity.pdbx_description
1 polymer ?
#
loop_
_entity_poly.entity_id
_entity_poly.type
_entity_poly.pdbx_seq_one_letter_code
_entity_poly.pdbx_strand_id
1 'polypeptide(L)'
;MSSKKFLSITFFTIIITRLVLYFSWSSAPMELFIYDSWHHMYTGVLLMIISILLPKKISKAIAAIGLGLFLDELIHLFHLMGLTTAHDYWSFVTISTTILGILTTAVTLHVLKRIQL
;
A
#
# COMPACT_ATOMS: atom_id res chain seq x y z
N MET A 1 12.36 10.72 11.21
CA MET A 1 10.99 10.99 10.75
C MET A 1 10.02 10.62 11.87
N SER A 2 9.04 11.47 12.15
CA SER A 2 7.98 11.21 13.15
C SER A 2 6.94 10.24 12.59
N SER A 3 6.23 9.53 13.48
CA SER A 3 5.15 8.60 13.07
C SER A 3 4.03 9.30 12.31
N LYS A 4 3.71 10.56 12.66
CA LYS A 4 2.73 11.38 11.93
C LYS A 4 3.14 11.60 10.47
N LYS A 5 4.42 11.95 10.23
CA LYS A 5 4.93 12.15 8.87
C LYS A 5 5.02 10.84 8.09
N PHE A 6 5.39 9.73 8.75
CA PHE A 6 5.37 8.40 8.16
C PHE A 6 3.96 8.02 7.68
N LEU A 7 2.96 8.09 8.57
CA LEU A 7 1.56 7.79 8.24
C LEU A 7 1.01 8.71 7.15
N SER A 8 1.38 9.99 7.18
CA SER A 8 0.97 10.93 6.13
C SER A 8 1.51 10.54 4.77
N ILE A 9 2.78 10.13 4.65
CA ILE A 9 3.35 9.64 3.39
C ILE A 9 2.62 8.38 2.94
N THR A 10 2.42 7.40 3.82
CA THR A 10 1.68 6.16 3.52
C THR A 10 0.26 6.47 3.00
N PHE A 11 -0.48 7.36 3.66
CA PHE A 11 -1.81 7.78 3.25
C PHE A 11 -1.80 8.49 1.89
N PHE A 12 -0.89 9.45 1.69
CA PHE A 12 -0.79 10.14 0.40
C PHE A 12 -0.40 9.20 -0.74
N THR A 13 0.46 8.21 -0.49
CA THR A 13 0.77 7.18 -1.48
C THR A 13 -0.49 6.44 -1.90
N ILE A 14 -1.33 5.99 -0.95
CA ILE A 14 -2.62 5.33 -1.26
C ILE A 14 -3.51 6.22 -2.13
N ILE A 15 -3.70 7.49 -1.74
CA ILE A 15 -4.54 8.43 -2.50
C ILE A 15 -3.98 8.66 -3.92
N ILE A 16 -2.68 8.85 -4.05
CA ILE A 16 -2.04 9.06 -5.35
C ILE A 16 -2.18 7.81 -6.22
N THR A 17 -1.93 6.62 -5.68
CA THR A 17 -2.08 5.36 -6.42
C THR A 17 -3.52 5.19 -6.91
N ARG A 18 -4.53 5.47 -6.08
CA ARG A 18 -5.94 5.43 -6.47
C ARG A 18 -6.30 6.42 -7.56
N LEU A 19 -5.79 7.64 -7.48
CA LEU A 19 -5.99 8.64 -8.53
C LEU A 19 -5.34 8.19 -9.84
N VAL A 20 -4.10 7.70 -9.79
CA VAL A 20 -3.40 7.17 -10.97
C VAL A 20 -4.19 6.03 -11.59
N LEU A 21 -4.63 5.05 -10.79
CA LEU A 21 -5.45 3.94 -11.26
C LEU A 21 -6.78 4.42 -11.87
N TYR A 22 -7.45 5.39 -11.25
CA TYR A 22 -8.68 5.95 -11.81
C TYR A 22 -8.47 6.57 -13.19
N PHE A 23 -7.41 7.37 -13.36
CA PHE A 23 -7.12 8.02 -14.64
C PHE A 23 -6.51 7.07 -15.68
N SER A 24 -5.75 6.05 -15.26
CA SER A 24 -5.15 5.08 -16.18
C SER A 24 -6.16 4.03 -16.65
N TRP A 25 -7.12 3.64 -15.81
CA TRP A 25 -8.10 2.60 -16.12
C TRP A 25 -9.04 2.96 -17.28
N SER A 26 -9.32 4.25 -17.52
CA SER A 26 -10.14 4.67 -18.66
C SER A 26 -9.35 4.93 -19.95
N SER A 27 -8.02 4.77 -19.93
CA SER A 27 -7.20 5.00 -21.11
C SER A 27 -7.08 3.72 -21.94
N ALA A 28 -7.56 3.77 -23.18
CA ALA A 28 -7.56 2.70 -24.19
C ALA A 28 -6.30 1.77 -24.26
N PRO A 29 -5.06 2.17 -23.92
CA PRO A 29 -3.95 1.22 -23.84
C PRO A 29 -4.14 0.04 -22.86
N MET A 30 -5.00 0.12 -21.84
CA MET A 30 -5.13 -0.97 -20.85
C MET A 30 -5.82 -2.24 -21.37
N GLU A 31 -6.59 -2.16 -22.46
CA GLU A 31 -7.14 -3.36 -23.12
C GLU A 31 -6.03 -4.25 -23.74
N LEU A 32 -4.83 -3.70 -23.97
CA LEU A 32 -3.65 -4.45 -24.40
C LEU A 32 -2.87 -5.07 -23.23
N PHE A 33 -3.17 -4.66 -21.99
CA PHE A 33 -2.49 -5.10 -20.76
C PHE A 33 -3.40 -5.97 -19.87
N ILE A 34 -4.42 -6.62 -20.45
CA ILE A 34 -5.33 -7.56 -19.75
C ILE A 34 -4.57 -8.69 -19.00
N TYR A 35 -3.29 -8.93 -19.35
CA TYR A 35 -2.41 -9.89 -18.68
C TYR A 35 -1.44 -9.28 -17.68
N ASP A 36 -1.61 -8.01 -17.27
CA ASP A 36 -0.76 -7.41 -16.25
C ASP A 36 -1.01 -8.09 -14.89
N SER A 37 -0.06 -8.96 -14.54
CA SER A 37 -0.02 -9.69 -13.28
C SER A 37 0.80 -8.96 -12.22
N TRP A 38 1.40 -7.81 -12.57
CA TRP A 38 2.24 -7.06 -11.65
C TRP A 38 1.43 -6.10 -10.80
N HIS A 39 0.96 -6.62 -9.67
CA HIS A 39 0.30 -5.87 -8.62
C HIS A 39 1.29 -4.92 -7.93
N HIS A 40 0.90 -3.66 -7.73
CA HIS A 40 1.74 -2.65 -7.08
C HIS A 40 2.03 -2.97 -5.60
N MET A 41 1.27 -3.89 -5.00
CA MET A 41 1.62 -4.57 -3.75
C MET A 41 3.04 -5.14 -3.78
N TYR A 42 3.47 -5.77 -4.89
CA TYR A 42 4.80 -6.37 -5.03
C TYR A 42 5.90 -5.30 -5.05
N THR A 43 5.67 -4.20 -5.76
CA THR A 43 6.53 -3.01 -5.71
C THR A 43 6.62 -2.49 -4.27
N GLY A 44 5.50 -2.47 -3.54
CA GLY A 44 5.45 -2.09 -2.13
C GLY A 44 6.36 -2.94 -1.24
N VAL A 45 6.28 -4.27 -1.36
CA VAL A 45 7.15 -5.22 -0.64
C VAL A 45 8.62 -5.00 -0.99
N LEU A 46 8.94 -4.86 -2.28
CA LEU A 46 10.31 -4.64 -2.73
C LEU A 46 10.89 -3.33 -2.16
N LEU A 47 10.12 -2.23 -2.17
CA LEU A 47 10.54 -0.96 -1.57
C LEU A 47 10.78 -1.10 -0.06
N MET A 48 9.93 -1.83 0.66
CA MET A 48 10.13 -2.09 2.09
C MET A 48 11.43 -2.89 2.35
N ILE A 49 11.73 -3.91 1.53
CA ILE A 49 12.98 -4.68 1.64
C ILE A 49 14.19 -3.79 1.34
N ILE A 50 14.18 -3.07 0.23
CA ILE A 50 15.27 -2.17 -0.18
C ILE A 50 15.50 -1.08 0.86
N SER A 51 14.44 -0.60 1.54
CA SER A 51 14.55 0.44 2.55
C SER A 51 15.50 0.08 3.71
N ILE A 52 15.69 -1.21 4.00
CA ILE A 52 16.56 -1.70 5.06
C ILE A 52 18.03 -1.39 4.75
N LEU A 53 18.40 -1.36 3.47
CA LEU A 53 19.77 -1.14 3.01
C LEU A 53 20.13 0.35 2.87
N LEU A 54 19.15 1.25 3.07
CA LEU A 54 19.31 2.67 2.79
C LEU A 54 19.59 3.50 4.06
N PRO A 55 20.19 4.71 3.91
CA PRO A 55 20.41 5.60 5.04
C PRO A 55 19.11 5.94 5.80
N LYS A 56 19.17 6.00 7.14
CA LYS A 56 18.02 6.17 8.05
C LYS A 56 17.00 7.25 7.64
N LYS A 57 17.44 8.34 6.99
CA LYS A 57 16.55 9.42 6.53
C LYS A 57 15.70 8.98 5.32
N ILE A 58 16.32 8.35 4.34
CA ILE A 58 15.71 7.92 3.07
C ILE A 58 14.93 6.63 3.28
N SER A 59 15.51 5.69 4.03
CA SER A 59 14.93 4.41 4.43
C SER A 59 13.49 4.57 4.93
N LYS A 60 13.25 5.47 5.91
CA LYS A 60 11.90 5.66 6.47
C LYS A 60 10.89 6.19 5.46
N ALA A 61 11.31 7.01 4.49
CA ALA A 61 10.41 7.55 3.48
C ALA A 61 10.04 6.46 2.45
N ILE A 62 11.04 5.70 1.98
CA ILE A 62 10.81 4.58 1.05
C ILE A 62 9.98 3.48 1.70
N ALA A 63 10.23 3.16 2.97
CA ALA A 63 9.38 2.23 3.72
C ALA A 63 7.93 2.72 3.83
N ALA A 64 7.71 4.02 4.04
CA ALA A 64 6.36 4.59 4.12
C ALA A 64 5.62 4.51 2.76
N ILE A 65 6.32 4.76 1.66
CA ILE A 65 5.81 4.60 0.29
C ILE A 65 5.51 3.13 0.01
N GLY A 66 6.45 2.23 0.31
CA GLY A 66 6.29 0.80 0.10
C GLY A 66 5.10 0.23 0.88
N LEU A 67 4.94 0.65 2.13
CA LEU A 67 3.77 0.30 2.93
C LEU A 67 2.48 0.87 2.35
N GLY A 68 2.49 2.09 1.81
CA GLY A 68 1.32 2.68 1.15
C GLY A 68 0.85 1.86 -0.05
N LEU A 69 1.78 1.49 -0.93
CA LEU A 69 1.49 0.61 -2.08
C LEU A 69 0.99 -0.77 -1.65
N PHE A 70 1.60 -1.35 -0.61
CA PHE A 70 1.17 -2.63 -0.08
C PHE A 70 -0.25 -2.57 0.51
N LEU A 71 -0.55 -1.53 1.30
CA LEU A 71 -1.85 -1.38 1.94
C LEU A 71 -2.97 -1.06 0.94
N ASP A 72 -2.66 -0.30 -0.11
CA ASP A 72 -3.64 0.05 -1.15
C ASP A 72 -4.22 -1.20 -1.84
N GLU A 73 -3.40 -2.24 -1.96
CA GLU A 73 -3.75 -3.49 -2.61
C GLU A 73 -3.67 -4.67 -1.65
N LEU A 74 -3.89 -4.42 -0.36
CA LEU A 74 -3.85 -5.46 0.68
C LEU A 74 -4.82 -6.61 0.39
N ILE A 75 -5.94 -6.32 -0.29
CA ILE A 75 -6.92 -7.34 -0.70
C ILE A 75 -6.27 -8.45 -1.53
N HIS A 76 -5.25 -8.12 -2.33
CA HIS A 76 -4.55 -9.08 -3.19
C HIS A 76 -3.81 -10.15 -2.39
N LEU A 77 -3.35 -9.83 -1.18
CA LEU A 77 -2.81 -10.86 -0.29
C LEU A 77 -3.87 -11.93 0.05
N PHE A 78 -5.12 -11.51 0.25
CA PHE A 78 -6.22 -12.45 0.50
C PHE A 78 -6.58 -13.25 -0.75
N HIS A 79 -6.43 -12.70 -1.96
CA HIS A 79 -6.55 -13.46 -3.21
C HIS A 79 -5.47 -14.53 -3.32
N LEU A 80 -4.22 -14.18 -3.05
CA LEU A 80 -3.09 -15.12 -3.07
C LEU A 80 -3.26 -16.26 -2.05
N MET A 81 -3.94 -15.97 -0.92
CA MET A 81 -4.30 -16.97 0.09
C MET A 81 -5.55 -17.79 -0.25
N GLY A 82 -6.23 -17.51 -1.37
CA GLY A 82 -7.47 -18.17 -1.78
C GLY A 82 -8.69 -17.82 -0.92
N LEU A 83 -8.64 -16.70 -0.19
CA LEU A 83 -9.71 -16.26 0.73
C LEU A 83 -10.75 -15.36 0.05
N THR A 84 -10.46 -14.82 -1.12
CA THR A 84 -11.36 -13.96 -1.91
C THR A 84 -11.08 -14.09 -3.40
N THR A 85 -12.09 -13.82 -4.23
CA THR A 85 -12.00 -13.79 -5.70
C THR A 85 -12.31 -12.40 -6.28
N ALA A 86 -12.56 -11.39 -5.43
CA ALA A 86 -13.03 -10.08 -5.86
C ALA A 86 -11.89 -9.18 -6.37
N HIS A 87 -11.70 -9.06 -7.68
CA HIS A 87 -10.61 -8.25 -8.29
C HIS A 87 -10.97 -6.77 -8.50
N ASP A 88 -12.15 -6.33 -8.08
CA ASP A 88 -12.58 -4.96 -8.29
C ASP A 88 -11.93 -4.02 -7.27
N TYR A 89 -11.06 -3.15 -7.78
CA TYR A 89 -10.37 -2.11 -7.03
C TYR A 89 -11.34 -1.14 -6.34
N TRP A 90 -12.53 -0.93 -6.90
CA TRP A 90 -13.53 0.03 -6.42
C TRP A 90 -14.60 -0.61 -5.54
N SER A 91 -14.51 -1.92 -5.31
CA SER A 91 -15.46 -2.62 -4.45
C SER A 91 -15.36 -2.15 -2.99
N PHE A 92 -16.49 -2.17 -2.29
CA PHE A 92 -16.56 -1.89 -0.85
C PHE A 92 -15.57 -2.75 -0.04
N VAL A 93 -15.36 -4.01 -0.47
CA VAL A 93 -14.44 -4.94 0.20
C VAL A 93 -13.00 -4.44 0.10
N THR A 94 -12.52 -4.09 -1.09
CA THR A 94 -11.16 -3.57 -1.31
C THR A 94 -10.90 -2.27 -0.54
N ILE A 95 -11.89 -1.37 -0.51
CA ILE A 95 -11.81 -0.12 0.25
C ILE A 95 -11.73 -0.43 1.75
N SER A 96 -12.59 -1.32 2.25
CA SER A 96 -12.62 -1.72 3.66
C SER A 96 -11.31 -2.34 4.12
N THR A 97 -10.72 -3.25 3.32
CA THR A 97 -9.42 -3.87 3.66
C THR A 97 -8.29 -2.85 3.71
N THR A 98 -8.28 -1.87 2.80
CA THR A 98 -7.30 -0.79 2.80
C THR A 98 -7.42 0.06 4.07
N ILE A 99 -8.65 0.46 4.43
CA ILE A 99 -8.93 1.25 5.64
C ILE A 99 -8.50 0.48 6.89
N LEU A 100 -8.86 -0.80 7.00
CA LEU A 100 -8.45 -1.65 8.13
C LEU A 100 -6.92 -1.73 8.23
N GLY A 101 -6.22 -1.93 7.12
CA GLY A 101 -4.76 -1.95 7.09
C GLY A 101 -4.11 -0.64 7.57
N ILE A 102 -4.66 0.52 7.17
CA ILE A 102 -4.21 1.83 7.67
C ILE A 102 -4.44 1.95 9.18
N LEU A 103 -5.63 1.57 9.67
CA LEU A 103 -5.96 1.65 11.09
C LEU A 103 -5.07 0.74 11.93
N THR A 104 -4.86 -0.51 11.51
CA THR A 104 -3.95 -1.45 12.18
C THR A 104 -2.54 -0.88 12.23
N THR A 105 -2.03 -0.34 11.12
CA THR A 105 -0.70 0.31 11.08
C THR A 105 -0.61 1.47 12.07
N ALA A 106 -1.61 2.34 12.11
CA ALA A 106 -1.64 3.48 13.02
C ALA A 106 -1.64 3.05 14.50
N VAL A 107 -2.43 2.02 14.84
CA VAL A 107 -2.47 1.43 16.19
C VAL A 107 -1.13 0.80 16.53
N THR A 108 -0.54 -0.01 15.65
CA THR A 108 0.77 -0.63 15.87
C THR A 108 1.85 0.42 16.12
N LEU A 109 1.91 1.49 15.32
CA LEU A 109 2.86 2.58 15.52
C LEU A 109 2.63 3.32 16.84
N HIS A 110 1.38 3.48 17.28
CA HIS A 110 1.05 4.08 18.57
C HIS A 110 1.53 3.21 19.73
N VAL A 111 1.27 1.90 19.67
CA VAL A 111 1.67 0.93 20.70
C VAL A 111 3.18 0.82 20.79
N LEU A 112 3.88 0.66 19.65
CA LEU A 112 5.36 0.59 19.63
C LEU A 112 6.00 1.84 20.24
N LYS A 113 5.44 3.02 19.99
CA LYS A 113 5.92 4.26 20.60
C LYS A 113 5.76 4.27 22.13
N ARG A 114 4.72 3.63 22.67
CA ARG A 114 4.53 3.51 24.14
C ARG A 114 5.45 2.48 24.77
N ILE A 115 5.79 1.41 24.06
CA ILE A 115 6.66 0.34 24.57
C ILE A 115 8.14 0.77 24.57
N GLN A 116 8.54 1.64 23.64
CA GLN A 116 9.90 2.20 23.60
C GLN A 116 10.15 3.31 24.66
N LEU A 117 9.45 3.23 25.80
CA LEU A 117 9.79 3.94 27.04
C LEU A 117 10.97 3.25 27.72
#